data_AF-A0A0K2UR02-F1
#
_entry.id   AF-A0A0K2UR02-F1
#
_cell.length_a   1.000
_cell.length_b   1.000
_cell.length_c   1.000
_cell.angle_alpha   90.00
_cell.angle_beta   90.00
_cell.angle_gamma   90.00
#
_symmetry.space_group_name_H-M   'P 1'
#
loop_
_entity.id
_entity.type
_entity.pdbx_description
1 polymer ?
#
loop_
_entity_poly.entity_id
_entity_poly.type
_entity_poly.pdbx_seq_one_letter_code
_entity_poly.pdbx_strand_id
1 'polypeptide(L)'
;CSILLFVVVASAVADHPPPAPYQPAPYHPAPAPYRPSPAPYHPAPYKEEEPKNYAYSYDVNEYDEYGNPNIHSKTETRDGYKVEGQYKVQLPDCRTQIVD
;
A
#
# COMPACT_ATOMS: atom_id res chain seq x y z
N CYS A 1 -12.19 118.39 -16.65
CA CYS A 1 -11.48 117.62 -17.69
C CYS A 1 -10.98 116.35 -17.01
N SER A 2 -11.70 115.25 -17.25
CA SER A 2 -11.51 113.96 -16.58
C SER A 2 -10.31 113.21 -17.16
N ILE A 3 -9.49 112.59 -16.30
CA ILE A 3 -8.66 111.45 -16.71
C ILE A 3 -8.78 110.39 -15.61
N LEU A 4 -9.54 109.35 -15.93
CA LEU A 4 -9.51 108.04 -15.28
C LEU A 4 -8.18 107.36 -15.61
N LEU A 5 -7.59 106.58 -14.68
CA LEU A 5 -6.99 105.29 -15.05
C LEU A 5 -6.80 104.33 -13.86
N PHE A 6 -7.63 103.28 -13.88
CA PHE A 6 -7.41 101.85 -13.59
C PHE A 6 -6.58 101.37 -12.39
N VAL A 7 -7.29 100.76 -11.44
CA VAL A 7 -6.79 99.79 -10.46
C VAL A 7 -6.61 98.42 -11.15
N VAL A 8 -5.41 97.85 -11.07
CA VAL A 8 -5.13 96.45 -11.47
C VAL A 8 -5.22 95.56 -10.24
N VAL A 9 -6.24 94.70 -10.18
CA VAL A 9 -6.34 93.63 -9.19
C VAL A 9 -5.66 92.39 -9.78
N ALA A 10 -4.54 91.97 -9.17
CA ALA A 10 -3.88 90.72 -9.50
C ALA A 10 -4.49 89.58 -8.68
N SER A 11 -5.23 88.69 -9.32
CA SER A 11 -5.72 87.45 -8.72
C SER A 11 -4.59 86.43 -8.63
N ALA A 12 -4.20 86.02 -7.43
CA ALA A 12 -3.31 84.88 -7.22
C ALA A 12 -4.12 83.58 -7.44
N VAL A 13 -3.82 82.85 -8.51
CA VAL A 13 -4.28 81.48 -8.71
C VAL A 13 -3.45 80.57 -7.79
N ALA A 14 -4.13 79.82 -6.92
CA ALA A 14 -3.49 78.80 -6.10
C ALA A 14 -3.11 77.60 -6.97
N ASP A 15 -1.82 77.39 -7.21
CA ASP A 15 -1.28 76.18 -7.81
C ASP A 15 -1.43 75.02 -6.82
N HIS A 16 -2.43 74.16 -7.03
CA HIS A 16 -2.47 72.84 -6.38
C HIS A 16 -1.85 71.80 -7.32
N PRO A 17 -0.80 71.06 -6.89
CA PRO A 17 -0.23 70.00 -7.69
C PRO A 17 -1.24 68.85 -7.87
N PRO A 18 -1.21 68.15 -9.03
CA PRO A 18 -2.13 67.05 -9.28
C PRO A 18 -1.89 65.91 -8.28
N PRO A 19 -2.94 65.17 -7.88
CA PRO A 19 -2.81 64.07 -6.94
C PRO A 19 -1.90 62.98 -7.52
N ALA A 20 -1.05 62.41 -6.66
CA ALA A 20 -0.12 61.36 -7.05
C ALA A 20 -0.86 60.13 -7.61
N PRO A 21 -0.30 59.43 -8.62
CA PRO A 21 -0.90 58.20 -9.14
C PRO A 21 -1.00 57.13 -8.07
N TYR A 22 -2.16 56.49 -7.97
CA TYR A 22 -2.35 55.38 -7.04
C TYR A 22 -1.53 54.17 -7.48
N GLN A 23 -0.71 53.64 -6.58
CA GLN A 23 0.00 52.37 -6.76
C GLN A 23 -0.44 51.38 -5.68
N PRO A 24 -1.04 50.22 -6.05
CA PRO A 24 -1.40 49.21 -5.07
C PRO A 24 -0.14 48.53 -4.52
N ALA A 25 -0.16 48.21 -3.22
CA ALA A 25 0.93 47.49 -2.59
C ALA A 25 1.08 46.07 -3.19
N PRO A 26 2.32 45.54 -3.29
CA PRO A 26 2.56 44.16 -3.72
C PRO A 26 1.81 43.17 -2.83
N TYR A 27 1.05 42.27 -3.45
CA TYR A 27 0.35 41.21 -2.72
C TYR A 27 1.31 40.07 -2.39
N HIS A 28 1.39 39.71 -1.12
CA HIS A 28 2.09 38.52 -0.65
C HIS A 28 1.08 37.51 -0.11
N PRO A 29 0.99 36.31 -0.70
CA PRO A 29 0.11 35.26 -0.19
C PRO A 29 0.61 34.79 1.18
N ALA A 30 -0.34 34.45 2.06
CA ALA A 30 -0.02 33.88 3.36
C ALA A 30 0.66 32.51 3.20
N PRO A 31 1.63 32.17 4.07
CA PRO A 31 2.28 30.87 4.04
C PRO A 31 1.26 29.74 4.30
N ALA A 32 1.44 28.62 3.61
CA ALA A 32 0.57 27.47 3.77
C ALA A 32 0.64 26.91 5.21
N PRO A 33 -0.48 26.41 5.77
CA PRO A 33 -0.47 25.77 7.08
C PRO A 33 0.46 24.56 7.12
N TYR A 34 1.27 24.48 8.18
CA TYR A 34 2.18 23.37 8.39
C TYR A 34 1.40 22.07 8.59
N ARG A 35 1.81 21.01 7.87
CA ARG A 35 1.32 19.64 8.07
C ARG A 35 2.44 18.81 8.69
N PRO A 36 2.19 18.15 9.84
CA PRO A 36 3.18 17.26 10.42
C PRO A 36 3.43 16.06 9.50
N SER A 37 4.67 15.59 9.48
CA SER A 37 5.05 14.37 8.77
C SER A 37 4.28 13.16 9.34
N PRO A 38 3.87 12.20 8.50
CA PRO A 38 3.31 10.94 8.98
C PRO A 38 4.26 10.26 9.97
N ALA A 39 3.69 9.60 10.98
CA ALA A 39 4.47 8.80 11.91
C ALA A 39 5.15 7.63 11.18
N PRO A 40 6.37 7.22 11.62
CA PRO A 40 7.01 6.02 11.10
C PRO A 40 6.12 4.79 11.29
N TYR A 41 5.99 3.99 10.23
CA TYR A 41 5.28 2.73 10.30
C TYR A 41 6.14 1.68 11.00
N HIS A 42 5.59 1.04 12.03
CA HIS A 42 6.18 -0.12 12.68
C HIS A 42 5.29 -1.34 12.42
N PRO A 43 5.77 -2.38 11.72
CA PRO A 43 5.02 -3.61 11.57
C PRO A 43 4.82 -4.28 12.94
N ALA A 44 3.67 -4.91 13.13
CA ALA A 44 3.43 -5.72 14.32
C ALA A 44 4.45 -6.86 14.40
N PRO A 45 4.85 -7.28 15.62
CA PRO A 45 5.75 -8.41 15.79
C PRO A 45 5.14 -9.69 15.20
N TYR A 46 5.91 -10.37 14.35
CA TYR A 46 5.54 -11.68 13.81
C TYR A 46 5.52 -12.73 14.93
N LYS A 47 4.49 -13.58 14.94
CA LYS A 47 4.43 -14.77 15.79
C LYS A 47 4.55 -16.01 14.91
N GLU A 48 5.57 -16.80 15.18
CA GLU A 48 5.72 -18.14 14.61
C GLU A 48 4.67 -19.05 15.26
N GLU A 49 3.79 -19.64 14.44
CA GLU A 49 2.80 -20.62 14.89
C GLU A 49 3.45 -22.02 14.93
N GLU A 50 3.15 -22.81 15.96
CA GLU A 50 3.63 -24.19 16.02
C GLU A 50 3.01 -25.04 14.88
N PRO A 51 3.80 -25.93 14.26
CA PRO A 51 3.30 -26.78 13.20
C PRO A 51 2.18 -27.69 13.71
N LYS A 52 1.08 -27.75 12.95
CA LYS A 52 -0.06 -28.61 13.29
C LYS A 52 0.25 -30.07 12.96
N ASN A 53 -0.18 -30.96 13.85
CA ASN A 53 -0.14 -32.39 13.63
C ASN A 53 -1.23 -32.81 12.64
N TYR A 54 -0.92 -33.80 11.80
CA TYR A 54 -1.88 -34.40 10.88
C TYR A 54 -1.64 -35.89 10.74
N ALA A 55 -2.69 -36.59 10.31
CA ALA A 55 -2.62 -37.98 9.87
C ALA A 55 -3.35 -38.08 8.53
N TYR A 56 -2.71 -38.70 7.56
CA TYR A 56 -3.23 -38.88 6.21
C TYR A 56 -2.98 -40.32 5.76
N SER A 57 -3.99 -40.94 5.18
CA SER A 57 -3.90 -42.29 4.64
C SER A 57 -4.83 -42.47 3.47
N TYR A 58 -4.45 -43.35 2.56
CA TYR A 58 -5.33 -43.85 1.51
C TYR A 58 -5.00 -45.30 1.20
N ASP A 59 -6.01 -46.02 0.72
CA ASP A 59 -5.92 -47.41 0.32
C ASP A 59 -6.64 -47.57 -1.02
N VAL A 60 -5.93 -48.09 -2.02
CA VAL A 60 -6.45 -48.37 -3.35
C VAL A 60 -6.31 -49.86 -3.58
N ASN A 61 -7.45 -50.53 -3.74
CA ASN A 61 -7.56 -51.96 -3.95
C ASN A 61 -8.44 -52.20 -5.17
N GLU A 62 -7.94 -51.83 -6.34
CA GLU A 62 -8.70 -51.85 -7.59
C GLU A 62 -8.00 -52.68 -8.65
N TYR A 63 -8.65 -52.84 -9.79
CA TYR A 63 -8.06 -53.40 -11.00
C TYR A 63 -8.10 -52.31 -12.08
N ASP A 64 -7.03 -52.23 -12.88
CA ASP A 64 -6.98 -51.28 -13.99
C ASP A 64 -7.93 -51.68 -15.14
N GLU A 65 -8.01 -50.86 -16.19
CA GLU A 65 -8.84 -51.11 -17.38
C GLU A 65 -8.48 -52.42 -18.10
N TYR A 66 -7.28 -52.96 -17.88
CA TYR A 66 -6.78 -54.21 -18.45
C TYR A 66 -6.94 -55.40 -17.48
N GLY A 67 -7.55 -55.19 -16.32
CA GLY A 67 -7.77 -56.22 -15.30
C GLY A 67 -6.53 -56.59 -14.48
N ASN A 68 -5.46 -55.78 -14.51
CA ASN A 68 -4.30 -55.98 -13.65
C ASN A 68 -4.56 -55.42 -12.25
N PRO A 69 -4.08 -56.09 -11.18
CA PRO A 69 -4.23 -55.59 -9.82
C PRO A 69 -3.48 -54.27 -9.65
N ASN A 70 -4.20 -53.23 -9.24
CA ASN A 70 -3.66 -51.93 -8.88
C ASN A 70 -3.85 -51.73 -7.37
N ILE A 71 -3.03 -52.44 -6.59
CA ILE A 71 -3.13 -52.47 -5.12
C ILE A 71 -1.97 -51.67 -4.53
N HIS A 72 -2.29 -50.53 -3.91
CA HIS A 72 -1.31 -49.69 -3.23
C HIS A 72 -1.93 -48.84 -2.12
N SER A 73 -1.16 -48.55 -1.08
CA SER A 73 -1.61 -47.71 0.02
C SER A 73 -0.50 -46.83 0.59
N LYS A 74 -0.90 -45.73 1.25
CA LYS A 74 0.01 -44.82 1.94
C LYS A 74 -0.55 -44.50 3.32
N THR A 75 0.33 -44.35 4.29
CA THR A 75 0.03 -43.72 5.57
C THR A 75 1.12 -42.71 5.88
N GLU A 76 0.76 -41.54 6.40
CA GLU A 76 1.69 -40.48 6.79
C GLU A 76 1.14 -39.78 8.03
N THR A 77 2.00 -39.57 9.01
CA THR A 77 1.69 -38.81 10.22
C THR A 77 2.75 -37.73 10.42
N ARG A 78 2.30 -36.57 10.91
CA ARG A 78 3.15 -35.48 11.33
C ARG A 78 2.98 -35.22 12.81
N ASP A 79 4.11 -35.24 13.50
CA ASP A 79 4.23 -34.81 14.88
C ASP A 79 5.24 -33.66 14.98
N GLY A 80 4.74 -32.44 15.12
CA GLY A 80 5.51 -31.21 15.14
C GLY A 80 6.32 -31.01 13.85
N TYR A 81 7.63 -31.23 13.94
CA TYR A 81 8.58 -31.09 12.83
C TYR A 81 8.97 -32.43 12.19
N LYS A 82 8.50 -33.55 12.74
CA LYS A 82 8.80 -34.88 12.26
C LYS A 82 7.62 -35.39 11.43
N VAL A 83 7.93 -35.90 10.24
CA VAL A 83 6.96 -36.57 9.36
C VAL A 83 7.47 -37.98 9.14
N GLU A 84 6.61 -38.95 9.39
CA GLU A 84 6.87 -40.36 9.14
C GLU A 84 5.72 -40.95 8.37
N GLY A 85 6.01 -41.94 7.53
CA GLY A 85 4.99 -42.59 6.75
C GLY A 85 5.47 -43.92 6.22
N GLN A 86 4.57 -44.58 5.51
CA GLN A 86 4.85 -45.82 4.83
C GLN A 86 4.04 -45.86 3.55
N TYR A 87 4.67 -46.30 2.48
CA TYR A 87 4.07 -46.58 1.20
C TYR A 87 4.14 -48.08 0.89
N LYS A 88 3.02 -48.65 0.44
CA LYS A 88 2.90 -50.06 0.08
C LYS A 88 2.44 -50.17 -1.36
N VAL A 89 3.07 -51.04 -2.13
CA VAL A 89 2.66 -51.36 -3.50
C VAL A 89 2.73 -52.86 -3.73
N GLN A 90 1.72 -53.41 -4.40
CA GLN A 90 1.77 -54.78 -4.90
C GLN A 90 2.48 -54.79 -6.25
N LEU A 91 3.52 -55.61 -6.35
CA LEU A 91 4.28 -55.81 -7.57
C LEU A 91 3.61 -56.88 -8.46
N PRO A 92 3.91 -56.90 -9.77
CA PRO A 92 3.35 -57.90 -10.70
C PRO A 92 3.69 -59.36 -10.38
N ASP A 93 4.67 -59.60 -9.51
CA ASP A 93 5.04 -60.92 -8.99
C ASP A 93 4.23 -61.34 -7.75
N CYS A 94 3.13 -60.64 -7.48
CA CYS A 94 2.24 -60.79 -6.34
C CYS A 94 2.88 -60.51 -4.97
N ARG A 95 4.11 -59.99 -4.91
CA ARG A 95 4.73 -59.56 -3.64
C ARG A 95 4.36 -58.13 -3.31
N THR A 96 4.34 -57.81 -2.02
CA THR A 96 4.18 -56.44 -1.55
C THR A 96 5.54 -55.84 -1.24
N GLN A 97 5.80 -54.67 -1.82
CA GLN A 97 6.93 -53.82 -1.44
C GLN A 97 6.45 -52.74 -0.47
N ILE A 98 7.26 -52.51 0.56
CA ILE A 98 7.00 -51.51 1.61
C ILE A 98 8.20 -50.57 1.66
N VAL A 99 7.92 -49.26 1.67
CA VAL A 99 8.93 -48.19 1.73
C VAL A 99 8.51 -47.21 2.81
N ASP A 100 9.42 -46.87 3.73
CA ASP A 100 9.20 -45.87 4.79
C ASP A 100 9.71 -44.47 4.38
#